data_AF-A0A3P9P3L5-F1
#
_entry.id   AF-A0A3P9P3L5-F1
#
_cell.length_a   1.000
_cell.length_b   1.000
_cell.length_c   1.000
_cell.angle_alpha   90.00
_cell.angle_beta   90.00
_cell.angle_gamma   90.00
#
_symmetry.space_group_name_H-M   'P 1'
#
loop_
_entity.id
_entity.type
_entity.pdbx_description
1 polymer ?
#
loop_
_entity_poly.entity_id
_entity_poly.type
_entity_poly.pdbx_seq_one_letter_code
_entity_poly.pdbx_strand_id
1 'polypeptide(L)'
;MKSRPPPQKLRQRGILRERVFGCDLGEHLHNSGHDVPQVVKSCAEFIEKIGVVDGIYRLSGISSNIQKLRFRLKILLSKSLTFSAFKEIFSPPNLSMEI
;
A
#
# COMPACT_ATOMS: atom_id res chain seq x y z
N MET A 1 21.23 -6.85 -30.32
CA MET A 1 20.45 -6.93 -29.06
C MET A 1 19.54 -5.71 -28.97
N LYS A 2 18.22 -5.87 -28.81
CA LYS A 2 17.30 -4.71 -28.64
C LYS A 2 17.51 -4.13 -27.24
N SER A 3 17.84 -2.85 -27.14
CA SER A 3 18.04 -2.15 -25.87
C SER A 3 16.71 -2.02 -25.09
N ARG A 4 16.78 -2.09 -23.76
CA ARG A 4 15.63 -1.85 -22.88
C ARG A 4 15.09 -0.44 -23.16
N PRO A 5 13.81 -0.27 -23.50
CA PRO A 5 13.23 1.06 -23.74
C PRO A 5 13.32 1.95 -22.49
N PRO A 6 13.50 3.27 -22.65
CA PRO A 6 13.53 4.20 -21.51
C PRO A 6 12.18 4.21 -20.78
N PRO A 7 12.17 4.44 -19.45
CA PRO A 7 10.96 4.39 -18.61
C PRO A 7 9.81 5.24 -19.14
N GLN A 8 10.12 6.41 -19.68
CA GLN A 8 9.15 7.35 -20.25
C GLN A 8 8.36 6.75 -21.44
N LYS A 9 9.04 6.01 -22.33
CA LYS A 9 8.38 5.28 -23.44
C LYS A 9 7.54 4.12 -22.93
N LEU A 10 7.91 3.49 -21.81
CA LEU A 10 7.12 2.45 -21.17
C LEU A 10 5.86 3.02 -20.50
N ARG A 11 5.94 4.21 -19.89
CA ARG A 11 4.77 4.93 -19.34
C ARG A 11 3.79 5.35 -20.43
N GLN A 12 4.29 5.95 -21.52
CA GLN A 12 3.46 6.36 -22.66
C GLN A 12 2.73 5.18 -23.31
N ARG A 13 3.35 3.99 -23.34
CA ARG A 13 2.72 2.76 -23.85
C ARG A 13 1.76 2.10 -22.84
N GLY A 14 1.57 2.68 -21.66
CA GLY A 14 0.74 2.10 -20.58
C GLY A 14 1.34 0.83 -19.95
N ILE A 15 2.55 0.44 -20.34
CA ILE A 15 3.27 -0.73 -19.81
C ILE A 15 3.71 -0.45 -18.38
N LEU A 16 4.23 0.76 -18.13
CA LEU A 16 4.61 1.21 -16.80
C LEU A 16 3.46 2.04 -16.21
N ARG A 17 2.62 1.37 -15.41
CA ARG A 17 1.55 2.00 -14.64
C ARG A 17 2.10 2.80 -13.47
N GLU A 18 1.31 3.76 -12.99
CA GLU A 18 1.58 4.46 -11.74
C GLU A 18 1.81 3.45 -10.61
N ARG A 19 2.87 3.69 -9.84
CA ARG A 19 3.28 2.81 -8.75
C ARG A 19 2.99 3.52 -7.44
N VAL A 20 2.48 2.75 -6.48
CA VAL A 20 2.31 3.21 -5.10
C VAL A 20 3.56 2.90 -4.26
N PHE A 21 4.30 1.84 -4.62
CA PHE A 21 5.52 1.42 -3.92
C PHE A 21 6.73 1.48 -4.85
N GLY A 22 7.88 1.87 -4.29
CA GLY A 22 9.16 1.92 -5.02
C GLY A 22 9.19 2.97 -6.14
N CYS A 23 8.38 4.03 -6.02
CA CYS A 23 8.43 5.21 -6.89
C CYS A 23 9.04 6.40 -6.14
N ASP A 24 9.41 7.43 -6.90
CA ASP A 24 9.73 8.73 -6.36
C ASP A 24 8.48 9.33 -5.68
N LEU A 25 8.68 9.93 -4.50
CA LEU A 25 7.59 10.51 -3.73
C LEU A 25 7.06 11.79 -4.37
N GLY A 26 7.94 12.67 -4.88
CA GLY A 26 7.53 13.92 -5.52
C GLY A 26 6.69 13.67 -6.76
N GLU A 27 7.11 12.72 -7.61
CA GLU A 27 6.36 12.26 -8.77
C GLU A 27 4.99 11.69 -8.37
N HIS A 28 4.93 10.89 -7.29
CA HIS A 28 3.68 10.30 -6.81
C HIS A 28 2.70 11.36 -6.29
N LEU A 29 3.18 12.32 -5.50
CA LEU A 29 2.35 13.40 -4.97
C LEU A 29 1.87 14.33 -6.08
N HIS A 30 2.74 14.67 -7.03
CA HIS A 30 2.38 15.47 -8.20
C HIS A 30 1.31 14.79 -9.06
N ASN A 31 1.44 13.48 -9.32
CA ASN A 31 0.45 12.74 -10.12
C ASN A 31 -0.88 12.54 -9.38
N SER A 32 -0.84 12.33 -8.07
CA SER A 32 -2.04 12.08 -7.26
C SER A 32 -2.76 13.35 -6.81
N GLY A 33 -2.10 14.52 -6.86
CA GLY A 33 -2.67 15.79 -6.41
C GLY A 33 -2.89 15.85 -4.89
N HIS A 34 -2.12 15.07 -4.12
CA HIS A 34 -2.22 15.02 -2.66
C HIS A 34 -0.90 15.41 -2.01
N ASP A 35 -0.98 16.05 -0.84
CA ASP A 35 0.22 16.42 -0.07
C ASP A 35 0.84 15.24 0.69
N VAL A 36 0.08 14.17 0.88
CA VAL A 36 0.52 12.93 1.54
C VAL A 36 -0.05 11.74 0.78
N PRO A 37 0.72 10.66 0.54
CA PRO A 37 0.22 9.46 -0.13
C PRO A 37 -0.98 8.87 0.62
N GLN A 38 -2.06 8.56 -0.10
CA GLN A 38 -3.29 8.04 0.52
C GLN A 38 -3.05 6.73 1.29
N VAL A 39 -2.13 5.89 0.82
CA VAL A 39 -1.70 4.67 1.54
C VAL A 39 -1.21 4.99 2.96
N VAL A 40 -0.47 6.09 3.13
CA VAL A 40 0.08 6.48 4.44
C VAL A 40 -1.07 6.95 5.34
N LYS A 41 -1.96 7.81 4.83
CA LYS A 41 -3.14 8.27 5.59
C LYS A 41 -4.02 7.11 6.04
N SER A 42 -4.39 6.21 5.13
CA SER A 42 -5.25 5.07 5.46
C SER A 42 -4.61 4.11 6.46
N CYS A 43 -3.31 3.84 6.36
CA CYS A 43 -2.59 3.03 7.35
C CYS A 43 -2.59 3.70 8.73
N ALA A 44 -2.32 5.01 8.80
CA ALA A 44 -2.31 5.76 10.04
C ALA A 44 -3.68 5.75 10.71
N GLU A 45 -4.75 6.07 9.97
CA GLU A 45 -6.12 6.03 10.47
C GLU A 45 -6.54 4.65 10.97
N PHE A 46 -6.11 3.58 10.29
CA PHE A 46 -6.41 2.22 10.72
C PHE A 46 -5.74 1.88 12.06
N ILE A 47 -4.46 2.26 12.17
CA ILE A 47 -3.67 2.06 13.39
C ILE A 47 -4.27 2.85 14.55
N GLU A 48 -4.59 4.12 14.36
CA GLU A 48 -5.19 4.98 15.40
C GLU A 48 -6.52 4.44 15.91
N LYS A 49 -7.33 3.83 15.03
CA LYS A 49 -8.66 3.31 15.40
C LYS A 49 -8.59 1.99 16.18
N ILE A 50 -7.78 1.03 15.72
CA ILE A 50 -7.81 -0.34 16.28
C ILE A 50 -6.45 -1.03 16.37
N GLY A 51 -5.37 -0.40 15.91
CA GLY A 51 -4.03 -1.00 15.86
C GLY A 51 -3.12 -0.59 17.00
N VAL A 52 -3.55 0.29 17.91
CA VAL A 52 -2.77 0.72 19.09
C VAL A 52 -2.67 -0.42 20.10
N VAL A 53 -1.54 -1.12 20.06
CA VAL A 53 -1.20 -2.26 20.93
C VAL A 53 0.22 -2.11 21.49
N ASP A 54 0.56 -2.90 22.51
CA ASP A 54 1.93 -2.91 23.03
C ASP A 54 2.92 -3.37 21.95
N GLY A 55 4.07 -2.70 21.86
CA GLY A 55 5.06 -2.97 20.82
C GLY A 55 4.62 -2.63 19.39
N ILE A 56 3.60 -1.78 19.20
CA ILE A 56 3.20 -1.29 17.87
C ILE A 56 4.41 -0.72 17.10
N TYR A 57 4.47 -0.98 15.79
CA TYR A 57 5.59 -0.70 14.87
C TYR A 57 6.88 -1.49 15.12
N ARG A 58 7.05 -2.12 16.28
CA ARG A 58 8.20 -2.99 16.60
C ARG A 58 7.93 -4.45 16.29
N LEU A 59 6.75 -4.96 16.66
CA LEU A 59 6.35 -6.34 16.40
C LEU A 59 6.15 -6.55 14.89
N SER A 60 6.65 -7.68 14.38
CA SER A 60 6.56 -8.00 12.96
C SER A 60 5.17 -8.51 12.60
N GLY A 61 4.55 -7.92 11.59
CA GLY A 61 3.31 -8.42 11.03
C GLY A 61 3.51 -9.70 10.20
N ILE A 62 2.42 -10.44 10.00
CA ILE A 62 2.41 -11.65 9.16
C ILE A 62 2.74 -11.26 7.71
N SER A 63 3.88 -11.76 7.20
CA SER A 63 4.40 -11.43 5.86
C SER A 63 3.39 -11.66 4.73
N SER A 64 2.62 -12.75 4.78
CA SER A 64 1.59 -13.05 3.77
C SER A 64 0.46 -12.01 3.75
N ASN A 65 0.05 -11.50 4.92
CA ASN A 65 -0.94 -10.43 5.02
C ASN A 65 -0.38 -9.10 4.49
N ILE A 66 0.88 -8.79 4.78
CA ILE A 66 1.58 -7.62 4.23
C ILE A 66 1.63 -7.69 2.70
N GLN A 67 1.94 -8.85 2.11
CA GLN A 67 1.96 -9.02 0.66
C GLN A 67 0.57 -8.87 0.03
N LYS A 68 -0.49 -9.43 0.65
CA LYS A 68 -1.88 -9.22 0.21
C LYS A 68 -2.25 -7.74 0.22
N LEU A 69 -1.88 -7.01 1.27
CA LEU A 69 -2.13 -5.58 1.37
C LEU A 69 -1.39 -4.80 0.27
N ARG A 70 -0.10 -5.07 0.07
CA ARG A 70 0.71 -4.43 -0.99
C ARG A 70 0.12 -4.66 -2.38
N PHE A 71 -0.38 -5.87 -2.65
CA PHE A 71 -1.02 -6.19 -3.93
C PHE A 71 -2.33 -5.41 -4.12
N ARG A 72 -3.19 -5.34 -3.09
CA ARG A 72 -4.43 -4.55 -3.15
C ARG A 72 -4.15 -3.05 -3.33
N LEU A 73 -3.20 -2.51 -2.58
CA LEU A 73 -2.75 -1.12 -2.70
C LEU A 73 -2.17 -0.80 -4.07
N LYS A 74 -1.55 -1.77 -4.75
CA LYS A 74 -1.03 -1.61 -6.11
C LYS A 74 -2.14 -1.54 -7.17
N ILE A 75 -3.23 -2.27 -6.99
CA ILE A 75 -4.32 -2.37 -7.98
C ILE A 75 -5.31 -1.21 -7.83
N LEU A 76 -5.57 -0.80 -6.60
CA LEU A 76 -6.50 0.29 -6.28
C LEU A 76 -5.78 1.64 -6.39
N LEU A 77 -5.46 2.03 -7.62
CA LEU A 77 -5.09 3.41 -7.91
C LEU A 77 -6.29 4.33 -7.58
N SER A 78 -6.08 5.23 -6.62
CA SER A 78 -6.91 6.39 -6.27
C SER A 78 -8.30 6.21 -5.64
N LYS A 79 -8.83 5.00 -5.43
CA LYS A 79 -10.12 4.85 -4.73
C LYS A 79 -9.94 4.22 -3.35
N SER A 80 -10.12 5.08 -2.35
CA SER A 80 -10.34 4.78 -0.92
C SER A 80 -10.08 3.32 -0.58
N LEU A 81 -8.87 3.01 -0.10
CA LEU A 81 -8.72 1.75 0.64
C LEU A 81 -9.66 1.84 1.82
N THR A 82 -10.79 1.15 1.73
CA THR A 82 -11.75 1.17 2.82
C THR A 82 -11.13 0.44 4.00
N PHE A 83 -11.41 0.95 5.19
CA PHE A 83 -11.10 0.32 6.48
C PHE A 83 -11.45 -1.20 6.48
N SER A 84 -12.44 -1.61 5.69
CA SER A 84 -12.81 -3.01 5.47
C SER A 84 -11.70 -3.86 4.84
N ALA A 85 -10.87 -3.35 3.93
CA ALA A 85 -9.78 -4.11 3.33
C ALA A 85 -8.68 -4.43 4.34
N PHE A 86 -8.35 -3.47 5.21
CA PHE A 86 -7.45 -3.72 6.33
C PHE A 86 -8.04 -4.72 7.31
N LYS A 87 -9.32 -4.58 7.66
CA LYS A 87 -10.00 -5.54 8.54
C LYS A 87 -10.04 -6.95 7.93
N GLU A 88 -10.29 -7.11 6.63
CA GLU A 88 -10.27 -8.42 5.97
C GLU A 88 -8.88 -9.08 5.99
N ILE A 89 -7.82 -8.29 5.82
CA ILE A 89 -6.44 -8.80 5.77
C ILE A 89 -5.90 -9.08 7.17
N PHE A 90 -6.22 -8.24 8.15
CA PHE A 90 -5.63 -8.26 9.49
C PHE A 90 -6.57 -8.79 10.59
N SER A 91 -7.86 -8.98 10.30
CA SER A 91 -8.80 -9.64 11.21
C SER A 91 -9.00 -11.10 10.74
N PRO A 92 -8.40 -12.10 11.40
CA PRO A 92 -8.72 -13.49 11.11
C PRO A 92 -10.16 -13.81 11.56
N PRO A 93 -10.90 -14.67 10.83
CA PRO A 93 -11.91 -15.49 11.47
C PRO A 93 -11.16 -16.48 12.37
N ASN A 94 -11.41 -16.39 13.68
CA ASN A 94 -10.77 -17.15 14.77
C ASN A 94 -9.54 -16.47 15.39
N LEU A 95 -9.89 -15.76 16.46
CA LEU A 95 -9.05 -15.36 17.58
C LEU A 95 -8.34 -16.59 18.16
N SER A 96 -7.10 -16.80 17.78
CA SER A 96 -6.13 -17.53 18.59
C SER A 96 -4.88 -16.69 18.54
N MET A 97 -4.67 -15.97 19.65
CA MET A 97 -3.50 -15.16 19.89
C MET A 97 -2.26 -16.02 19.72
N GLU A 98 -1.35 -15.63 18.84
CA GLU A 98 0.07 -15.68 19.16
C GLU A 98 0.71 -14.36 18.74
N ILE A 99 1.42 -13.82 19.72
CA ILE A 99 2.14 -12.55 19.77
C ILE A 99 3.39 -12.64 18.88
#